data_AF-A0A3N0WPA4-F1
#
_entry.id   AF-A0A3N0WPA4-F1
#
_cell.length_a   1.000
_cell.length_b   1.000
_cell.length_c   1.000
_cell.angle_alpha   90.00
_cell.angle_beta   90.00
_cell.angle_gamma   90.00
#
_symmetry.space_group_name_H-M   'P 1'
#
loop_
_entity.id
_entity.type
_entity.pdbx_description
1 polymer ?
#
loop_
_entity_poly.entity_id
_entity_poly.type
_entity_poly.pdbx_seq_one_letter_code
_entity_poly.pdbx_strand_id
1 'polypeptide(L)'
;MKNSFLPIIFLSMSSLSFAQVGINTKTPDNSAALEVYSQNKGMLIPRLTTAKRDAIPNPANSLLIYDTDKKCLSQNTGTPSNPDWLCISGNAVKMFYMPSVSFDTSRNATAQTKDLYTLYKNQFGSPKAKSTSAPASIPYFPSSKDLYYYVTDADPNVFSNISISDSGVMTYDVKAAATDCSFINIVFVVK
;
A
#
# COMPACT_ATOMS: atom_id res chain seq x y z
N MET A 1 -21.40 -59.10 -55.57
CA MET A 1 -20.53 -58.18 -54.80
C MET A 1 -21.43 -57.05 -54.27
N LYS A 2 -21.67 -56.98 -52.95
CA LYS A 2 -22.52 -55.95 -52.34
C LYS A 2 -21.61 -54.85 -51.79
N ASN A 3 -21.66 -53.66 -52.38
CA ASN A 3 -20.81 -52.53 -51.99
C ASN A 3 -21.42 -51.84 -50.76
N SER A 4 -20.65 -51.78 -49.67
CA SER A 4 -21.02 -51.04 -48.46
C SER A 4 -20.91 -49.53 -48.70
N PHE A 5 -21.95 -48.78 -48.36
CA PHE A 5 -21.89 -47.34 -48.16
C PHE A 5 -21.98 -47.04 -46.67
N LEU A 6 -20.88 -46.56 -46.08
CA LEU A 6 -20.85 -46.01 -44.73
C LEU A 6 -20.56 -44.50 -44.86
N PRO A 7 -21.50 -43.59 -44.58
CA PRO A 7 -21.18 -42.17 -44.55
C PRO A 7 -20.39 -41.87 -43.27
N ILE A 8 -19.15 -41.41 -43.43
CA ILE A 8 -18.32 -40.90 -42.34
C ILE A 8 -18.89 -39.54 -41.92
N ILE A 9 -19.51 -39.51 -40.73
CA ILE A 9 -19.83 -38.28 -40.00
C ILE A 9 -18.50 -37.65 -39.58
N PHE A 10 -18.13 -36.55 -40.22
CA PHE A 10 -17.00 -35.71 -39.83
C PHE A 10 -17.46 -34.81 -38.67
N LEU A 11 -17.38 -35.34 -37.45
CA LEU A 11 -17.67 -34.59 -36.22
C LEU A 11 -16.49 -33.62 -35.97
N SER A 12 -16.67 -32.33 -36.31
CA SER A 12 -15.68 -31.30 -36.00
C SER A 12 -15.63 -31.07 -34.50
N MET A 13 -14.68 -31.72 -33.81
CA MET A 13 -14.28 -31.34 -32.46
C MET A 13 -13.58 -29.97 -32.54
N SER A 14 -14.35 -28.90 -32.36
CA SER A 14 -13.81 -27.58 -32.06
C SER A 14 -13.29 -27.61 -30.63
N SER A 15 -12.00 -27.92 -30.46
CA SER A 15 -11.34 -27.73 -29.17
C SER A 15 -11.33 -26.23 -28.83
N LEU A 16 -11.84 -25.89 -27.65
CA LEU A 16 -11.71 -24.56 -27.07
C LEU A 16 -10.22 -24.31 -26.82
N SER A 17 -9.57 -23.54 -27.69
CA SER A 17 -8.21 -23.07 -27.49
C SER A 17 -8.27 -21.74 -26.74
N PHE A 18 -7.67 -21.69 -25.55
CA PHE A 18 -7.54 -20.46 -24.78
C PHE A 18 -6.46 -19.58 -25.43
N ALA A 19 -6.79 -18.32 -25.76
CA ALA A 19 -5.91 -17.38 -26.45
C ALA A 19 -4.91 -16.66 -25.51
N GLN A 20 -4.49 -17.30 -24.42
CA GLN A 20 -3.55 -16.75 -23.45
C GLN A 20 -2.11 -16.86 -23.94
N VAL A 21 -1.33 -15.79 -23.73
CA VAL A 21 0.08 -15.75 -24.11
C VAL A 21 0.94 -16.17 -22.92
N GLY A 22 1.53 -17.36 -23.01
CA GLY A 22 2.56 -17.80 -22.07
C GLY A 22 3.96 -17.61 -22.66
N ILE A 23 4.85 -16.90 -21.96
CA ILE A 23 6.28 -16.86 -22.27
C ILE A 23 7.00 -17.74 -21.25
N ASN A 24 7.62 -18.83 -21.73
CA ASN A 24 8.28 -19.87 -20.92
C ASN A 24 7.39 -20.61 -19.90
N THR A 25 6.06 -20.55 -20.06
CA THR A 25 5.10 -21.39 -19.35
C THR A 25 4.09 -21.96 -20.35
N LYS A 26 3.72 -23.23 -20.17
CA LYS A 26 2.68 -23.90 -20.99
C LYS A 26 1.30 -23.80 -20.34
N THR A 27 1.26 -23.39 -19.09
CA THR A 27 0.05 -23.27 -18.28
C THR A 27 0.01 -21.87 -17.65
N PRO A 28 -0.17 -20.81 -18.46
CA PRO A 28 -0.46 -19.49 -17.90
C PRO A 28 -1.63 -19.56 -16.92
N ASP A 29 -1.56 -18.77 -15.86
CA ASP A 29 -2.64 -18.59 -14.91
C ASP A 29 -3.93 -18.18 -15.64
N ASN A 30 -5.06 -18.76 -15.23
CA ASN A 30 -6.34 -18.53 -15.89
C ASN A 30 -6.82 -17.08 -15.80
N SER A 31 -6.29 -16.29 -14.86
CA SER A 31 -6.57 -14.86 -14.74
C SER A 31 -5.67 -13.97 -15.62
N ALA A 32 -4.66 -14.54 -16.29
CA ALA A 32 -3.66 -13.81 -17.05
C ALA A 32 -3.86 -13.95 -18.57
N ALA A 33 -4.02 -12.80 -19.26
CA ALA A 33 -3.93 -12.77 -20.72
C ALA A 33 -2.48 -12.92 -21.21
N LEU A 34 -1.50 -12.51 -20.39
CA LEU A 34 -0.06 -12.66 -20.61
C LEU A 34 0.62 -13.09 -19.30
N GLU A 35 1.36 -14.19 -19.33
CA GLU A 35 2.25 -14.60 -18.23
C GLU A 35 3.68 -14.79 -18.75
N VAL A 36 4.66 -14.22 -18.05
CA VAL A 36 6.08 -14.39 -18.35
C VAL A 36 6.74 -15.10 -17.16
N TYR A 37 7.11 -16.37 -17.35
CA TYR A 37 7.76 -17.16 -16.32
C TYR A 37 9.28 -17.20 -16.56
N SER A 38 10.05 -17.01 -15.48
CA SER A 38 11.49 -17.29 -15.47
C SER A 38 11.97 -17.40 -14.03
N GLN A 39 12.90 -18.32 -13.75
CA GLN A 39 13.51 -18.44 -12.43
C GLN A 39 14.64 -17.42 -12.20
N ASN A 40 15.17 -16.81 -13.27
CA ASN A 40 16.36 -15.96 -13.20
C ASN A 40 16.38 -14.76 -14.16
N LYS A 41 15.27 -14.45 -14.84
CA LYS A 41 15.12 -13.27 -15.71
C LYS A 41 13.86 -12.49 -15.34
N GLY A 42 13.86 -11.19 -15.61
CA GLY A 42 12.69 -10.32 -15.46
C GLY A 42 12.17 -9.80 -16.80
N MET A 43 11.16 -8.92 -16.74
CA MET A 43 10.62 -8.21 -17.90
C MET A 43 11.08 -6.74 -17.87
N LEU A 44 11.66 -6.28 -18.98
CA LEU A 44 11.82 -4.84 -19.22
C LEU A 44 10.52 -4.31 -19.86
N ILE A 45 9.87 -3.39 -19.19
CA ILE A 45 8.78 -2.58 -19.75
C ILE A 45 9.35 -1.37 -20.51
N PRO A 46 8.55 -0.63 -21.30
CA PRO A 46 9.02 0.57 -22.00
C PRO A 46 9.70 1.56 -21.05
N ARG A 47 10.94 1.96 -21.38
CA ARG A 47 11.75 2.90 -20.59
C ARG A 47 11.75 4.27 -21.28
N LEU A 48 11.21 5.28 -20.64
CA LEU A 48 11.02 6.62 -21.22
C LEU A 48 11.58 7.68 -20.27
N THR A 49 12.02 8.82 -20.80
CA THR A 49 12.16 10.03 -19.99
C THR A 49 10.77 10.55 -19.62
N THR A 50 10.66 11.38 -18.60
CA THR A 50 9.39 12.03 -18.23
C THR A 50 8.78 12.74 -19.44
N ALA A 51 9.59 13.49 -20.20
CA ALA A 51 9.13 14.18 -21.41
C ALA A 51 8.57 13.23 -22.49
N LYS A 52 9.19 12.05 -22.69
CA LYS A 52 8.70 11.06 -23.66
C LYS A 52 7.44 10.34 -23.18
N ARG A 53 7.30 10.10 -21.88
CA ARG A 53 6.08 9.55 -21.28
C ARG A 53 4.91 10.51 -21.46
N ASP A 54 5.11 11.79 -21.18
CA ASP A 54 4.06 12.81 -21.25
C ASP A 54 3.65 13.12 -22.71
N ALA A 55 4.52 12.79 -23.66
CA ALA A 55 4.22 12.86 -25.10
C ALA A 55 3.45 11.64 -25.65
N ILE A 56 3.13 10.63 -24.84
CA ILE A 56 2.30 9.49 -25.29
C ILE A 56 0.89 10.01 -25.57
N PRO A 57 0.35 9.89 -26.80
CA PRO A 57 -1.00 10.33 -27.10
C PRO A 57 -2.01 9.34 -26.50
N ASN A 58 -3.00 9.87 -25.76
CA ASN A 58 -4.10 9.09 -25.16
C ASN A 58 -3.65 7.81 -24.43
N PRO A 59 -2.73 7.90 -23.44
CA PRO A 59 -2.21 6.72 -22.76
C PRO A 59 -3.35 5.99 -22.05
N ALA A 60 -3.46 4.67 -22.25
CA ALA A 60 -4.51 3.88 -21.62
C ALA A 60 -4.48 4.01 -20.09
N ASN A 61 -5.65 3.91 -19.44
CA ASN A 61 -5.68 3.70 -17.99
C ASN A 61 -4.90 2.42 -17.66
N SER A 62 -4.14 2.45 -16.57
CA SER A 62 -3.26 1.37 -16.12
C SER A 62 -2.05 1.07 -17.04
N LEU A 63 -1.73 1.93 -18.01
CA LEU A 63 -0.51 1.80 -18.81
C LEU A 63 0.74 1.85 -17.93
N LEU A 64 1.62 0.86 -18.05
CA LEU A 64 2.87 0.75 -17.28
C LEU A 64 4.09 1.11 -18.12
N ILE A 65 4.93 2.00 -17.59
CA ILE A 65 6.24 2.36 -18.15
C ILE A 65 7.26 2.50 -17.02
N TYR A 66 8.54 2.46 -17.35
CA TYR A 66 9.61 2.85 -16.43
C TYR A 66 10.09 4.26 -16.79
N ASP A 67 9.89 5.22 -15.88
CA ASP A 67 10.34 6.59 -16.03
C ASP A 67 11.81 6.70 -15.60
N THR A 68 12.68 7.01 -16.54
CA THR A 68 14.13 7.05 -16.36
C THR A 68 14.63 8.32 -15.65
N ASP A 69 13.87 9.42 -15.69
CA ASP A 69 14.21 10.65 -14.97
C ASP A 69 13.82 10.51 -13.49
N LYS A 70 12.61 9.99 -13.23
CA LYS A 70 12.11 9.73 -11.87
C LYS A 70 12.63 8.41 -11.27
N LYS A 71 13.25 7.56 -12.08
CA LYS A 71 13.77 6.23 -11.71
C LYS A 71 12.72 5.32 -11.06
N CYS A 72 11.51 5.29 -11.63
CA CYS A 72 10.37 4.58 -11.05
C CYS A 72 9.56 3.82 -12.13
N LEU A 73 9.00 2.67 -11.77
CA LEU A 73 7.79 2.13 -12.39
C LEU A 73 6.64 3.14 -12.24
N SER A 74 6.11 3.62 -13.36
CA SER A 74 5.04 4.60 -13.43
C SER A 74 3.80 4.00 -14.10
N GLN A 75 2.63 4.27 -13.52
CA GLN A 75 1.33 3.87 -14.04
C GLN A 75 0.46 5.08 -14.29
N ASN A 76 -0.27 5.08 -15.40
CA ASN A 76 -1.35 6.03 -15.61
C ASN A 76 -2.59 5.60 -14.78
N THR A 77 -2.91 6.33 -13.72
CA THR A 77 -4.13 6.14 -12.90
C THR A 77 -5.31 6.99 -13.38
N GLY A 78 -5.07 7.91 -14.32
CA GLY A 78 -6.07 8.78 -14.93
C GLY A 78 -6.78 8.16 -16.13
N THR A 79 -7.39 9.00 -16.96
CA THR A 79 -8.04 8.59 -18.22
C THR A 79 -7.12 8.83 -19.42
N PRO A 80 -7.41 8.28 -20.61
CA PRO A 80 -6.65 8.63 -21.82
C PRO A 80 -6.65 10.12 -22.13
N SER A 81 -7.76 10.82 -21.88
CA SER A 81 -7.89 12.27 -22.13
C SER A 81 -7.28 13.15 -21.03
N ASN A 82 -7.07 12.61 -19.84
CA ASN A 82 -6.46 13.31 -18.70
C ASN A 82 -5.59 12.32 -17.91
N PRO A 83 -4.37 12.03 -18.39
CA PRO A 83 -3.47 11.11 -17.73
C PRO A 83 -3.01 11.63 -16.37
N ASP A 84 -2.90 10.73 -15.40
CA ASP A 84 -2.35 10.99 -14.08
C ASP A 84 -1.28 9.93 -13.80
N TRP A 85 -0.02 10.33 -13.83
CA TRP A 85 1.11 9.40 -13.77
C TRP A 85 1.63 9.25 -12.34
N LEU A 86 1.34 8.12 -11.71
CA LEU A 86 1.81 7.77 -10.38
C LEU A 86 3.06 6.88 -10.45
N CYS A 87 4.09 7.19 -9.66
CA CYS A 87 5.21 6.27 -9.42
C CYS A 87 4.77 5.21 -8.40
N ILE A 88 4.80 3.93 -8.78
CA ILE A 88 4.43 2.81 -7.88
C ILE A 88 5.64 2.30 -7.07
N SER A 89 6.85 2.70 -7.43
CA SER A 89 8.10 2.12 -6.89
C SER A 89 9.06 3.12 -6.21
N GLY A 90 8.65 4.36 -6.00
CA GLY A 90 9.45 5.28 -5.18
C GLY A 90 9.19 5.00 -3.72
N ASN A 91 10.25 4.85 -2.91
CA ASN A 91 10.26 4.94 -1.44
C ASN A 91 9.01 5.62 -0.88
N ALA A 92 7.91 4.87 -0.73
CA ALA A 92 6.79 5.36 0.01
C ALA A 92 7.38 5.50 1.41
N VAL A 93 7.35 6.72 1.94
CA VAL A 93 7.67 6.93 3.35
C VAL A 93 6.66 6.06 4.09
N LYS A 94 7.08 4.86 4.47
CA LYS A 94 6.27 3.85 5.16
C LYS A 94 6.11 4.24 6.62
N MET A 95 6.19 5.52 6.96
CA MET A 95 6.10 5.98 8.32
C MET A 95 5.34 7.29 8.40
N PHE A 96 4.69 7.51 9.51
CA PHE A 96 4.01 8.76 9.82
C PHE A 96 4.03 8.98 11.33
N TYR A 97 4.02 10.25 11.73
CA TYR A 97 3.87 10.59 13.14
C TYR A 97 2.47 10.23 13.63
N MET A 98 2.38 9.75 14.86
CA MET A 98 1.10 9.60 15.54
C MET A 98 0.41 10.97 15.64
N PRO A 99 -0.90 11.08 15.39
CA PRO A 99 -1.63 12.31 15.66
C PRO A 99 -1.55 12.68 17.14
N SER A 100 -1.61 13.96 17.45
CA SER A 100 -1.46 14.46 18.81
C SER A 100 -2.42 13.76 19.78
N VAL A 101 -1.88 13.36 20.94
CA VAL A 101 -2.65 12.74 22.02
C VAL A 101 -2.21 13.32 23.36
N SER A 102 -3.16 13.50 24.27
CA SER A 102 -2.89 13.95 25.63
C SER A 102 -2.49 12.78 26.51
N PHE A 103 -1.43 12.93 27.30
CA PHE A 103 -1.03 12.03 28.38
C PHE A 103 -1.31 12.76 29.71
N ASP A 104 -2.03 12.12 30.64
CA ASP A 104 -2.24 12.70 31.97
C ASP A 104 -0.98 12.48 32.80
N THR A 105 -0.25 13.56 33.03
CA THR A 105 0.96 13.57 33.84
C THR A 105 0.75 14.28 35.17
N SER A 106 -0.48 14.61 35.57
CA SER A 106 -0.77 15.45 36.75
C SER A 106 -0.38 14.81 38.08
N ARG A 107 -0.17 13.49 38.09
CA ARG A 107 0.22 12.72 39.27
C ARG A 107 1.16 11.60 38.88
N ASN A 108 1.97 11.16 39.83
CA ASN A 108 2.77 9.96 39.65
C ASN A 108 1.85 8.74 39.54
N ALA A 109 2.09 7.90 38.54
CA ALA A 109 1.26 6.74 38.26
C ALA A 109 2.08 5.67 37.56
N THR A 110 1.86 4.40 37.88
CA THR A 110 2.58 3.27 37.28
C THR A 110 1.66 2.44 36.39
N ALA A 111 2.24 1.71 35.44
CA ALA A 111 1.56 0.79 34.54
C ALA A 111 0.33 1.41 33.84
N GLN A 112 0.42 2.70 33.50
CA GLN A 112 -0.60 3.37 32.72
C GLN A 112 -0.59 2.81 31.30
N THR A 113 -1.77 2.72 30.70
CA THR A 113 -1.92 2.21 29.34
C THR A 113 -2.50 3.28 28.41
N LYS A 114 -2.06 3.25 27.15
CA LYS A 114 -2.57 4.11 26.08
C LYS A 114 -2.71 3.27 24.80
N ASP A 115 -3.92 3.09 24.33
CA ASP A 115 -4.17 2.42 23.04
C ASP A 115 -3.92 3.41 21.90
N LEU A 116 -2.69 3.39 21.38
CA LEU A 116 -2.23 4.31 20.35
C LEU A 116 -2.96 4.06 19.03
N TYR A 117 -3.22 2.80 18.69
CA TYR A 117 -3.90 2.43 17.46
C TYR A 117 -5.35 2.94 17.43
N THR A 118 -6.11 2.71 18.50
CA THR A 118 -7.49 3.17 18.60
C THR A 118 -7.57 4.70 18.56
N LEU A 119 -6.65 5.40 19.22
CA LEU A 119 -6.58 6.87 19.18
C LEU A 119 -6.30 7.39 17.77
N TYR A 120 -5.34 6.79 17.06
CA TYR A 120 -5.05 7.10 15.66
C TYR A 120 -6.27 6.89 14.75
N LYS A 121 -6.88 5.70 14.83
CA LYS A 121 -8.05 5.35 14.02
C LYS A 121 -9.21 6.31 14.25
N ASN A 122 -9.47 6.69 15.50
CA ASN A 122 -10.54 7.63 15.82
C ASN A 122 -10.28 9.02 15.24
N GLN A 123 -9.04 9.52 15.32
CA GLN A 123 -8.69 10.84 14.79
C GLN A 123 -8.74 10.87 13.25
N PHE A 124 -8.29 9.82 12.57
CA PHE A 124 -8.31 9.73 11.12
C PHE A 124 -9.71 9.41 10.58
N GLY A 125 -10.50 8.60 11.30
CA GLY A 125 -11.87 8.27 10.92
C GLY A 125 -12.85 9.43 11.06
N SER A 126 -12.62 10.32 12.03
CA SER A 126 -13.49 11.47 12.34
C SER A 126 -12.68 12.75 12.59
N PRO A 127 -12.00 13.29 11.56
CA PRO A 127 -11.25 14.53 11.69
C PRO A 127 -12.17 15.69 12.10
N LYS A 128 -11.67 16.58 12.96
CA LYS A 128 -12.46 17.70 13.50
C LYS A 128 -12.84 18.75 12.46
N ALA A 129 -12.03 18.88 11.42
CA ALA A 129 -12.26 19.78 10.30
C ALA A 129 -11.58 19.19 9.04
N LYS A 130 -12.07 19.59 7.88
CA LYS A 130 -11.54 19.21 6.57
C LYS A 130 -11.78 20.33 5.56
N SER A 131 -11.04 20.35 4.46
CA SER A 131 -11.39 21.23 3.32
C SER A 131 -12.74 20.82 2.71
N THR A 132 -13.40 21.74 2.03
CA THR A 132 -14.75 21.54 1.50
C THR A 132 -14.87 20.26 0.66
N SER A 133 -13.92 20.03 -0.24
CA SER A 133 -13.90 18.88 -1.16
C SER A 133 -13.24 17.62 -0.58
N ALA A 134 -12.58 17.68 0.58
CA ALA A 134 -11.92 16.50 1.15
C ALA A 134 -12.95 15.43 1.57
N PRO A 135 -12.60 14.13 1.52
CA PRO A 135 -13.42 13.07 2.11
C PRO A 135 -13.67 13.27 3.61
N ALA A 136 -14.72 12.65 4.14
CA ALA A 136 -15.08 12.77 5.56
C ALA A 136 -14.02 12.20 6.52
N SER A 137 -13.21 11.25 6.05
CA SER A 137 -12.12 10.62 6.80
C SER A 137 -10.80 10.73 6.04
N ILE A 138 -9.71 10.70 6.79
CA ILE A 138 -8.36 10.49 6.27
C ILE A 138 -8.18 8.98 6.10
N PRO A 139 -7.63 8.47 4.98
CA PRO A 139 -7.31 7.05 4.84
C PRO A 139 -6.43 6.55 5.98
N TYR A 140 -6.79 5.41 6.57
CA TYR A 140 -6.08 4.80 7.69
C TYR A 140 -5.99 3.27 7.53
N PHE A 141 -4.94 2.68 8.07
CA PHE A 141 -4.76 1.23 8.19
C PHE A 141 -5.87 0.59 9.05
N PRO A 142 -6.63 -0.38 8.51
CA PRO A 142 -7.81 -0.93 9.17
C PRO A 142 -7.50 -1.93 10.30
N SER A 143 -6.26 -2.43 10.37
CA SER A 143 -5.78 -3.37 11.39
C SER A 143 -4.55 -2.81 12.12
N SER A 144 -4.50 -2.99 13.43
CA SER A 144 -3.32 -2.63 14.24
C SER A 144 -2.08 -3.45 13.88
N LYS A 145 -2.28 -4.62 13.24
CA LYS A 145 -1.21 -5.52 12.82
C LYS A 145 -0.49 -5.05 11.55
N ASP A 146 -1.03 -4.07 10.83
CA ASP A 146 -0.42 -3.49 9.62
C ASP A 146 0.66 -2.45 9.96
N LEU A 147 0.87 -2.19 11.25
CA LEU A 147 1.76 -1.14 11.75
C LEU A 147 2.75 -1.69 12.80
N TYR A 148 3.96 -1.14 12.78
CA TYR A 148 4.88 -1.11 13.90
C TYR A 148 4.78 0.25 14.61
N TYR A 149 5.02 0.26 15.92
CA TYR A 149 4.86 1.44 16.77
C TYR A 149 6.19 1.74 17.47
N TYR A 150 6.64 2.99 17.41
CA TYR A 150 7.90 3.42 17.99
C TYR A 150 7.71 4.69 18.80
N VAL A 151 8.30 4.74 19.99
CA VAL A 151 8.55 5.99 20.70
C VAL A 151 9.98 6.39 20.37
N THR A 152 10.13 7.46 19.59
CA THR A 152 11.42 7.95 19.11
C THR A 152 12.07 8.93 20.09
N ASP A 153 11.27 9.56 20.94
CA ASP A 153 11.72 10.42 22.03
C ASP A 153 10.65 10.49 23.11
N ALA A 154 11.05 10.64 24.38
CA ALA A 154 10.15 10.89 25.50
C ALA A 154 10.92 11.57 26.63
N ASP A 155 10.34 12.61 27.26
CA ASP A 155 10.97 13.29 28.39
C ASP A 155 11.28 12.29 29.53
N PRO A 156 12.56 12.01 29.80
CA PRO A 156 12.95 11.00 30.77
C PRO A 156 12.66 11.43 32.21
N ASN A 157 12.35 12.70 32.49
CA ASN A 157 11.93 13.14 33.82
C ASN A 157 10.45 12.85 34.08
N VAL A 158 9.65 12.74 33.01
CA VAL A 158 8.20 12.53 33.08
C VAL A 158 7.85 11.07 32.89
N PHE A 159 8.43 10.42 31.87
CA PHE A 159 8.06 9.05 31.47
C PHE A 159 9.15 8.03 31.81
N SER A 160 8.73 6.81 32.16
CA SER A 160 9.62 5.65 32.27
C SER A 160 8.88 4.35 31.96
N ASN A 161 9.62 3.24 31.89
CA ASN A 161 9.07 1.89 31.69
C ASN A 161 8.15 1.78 30.46
N ILE A 162 8.52 2.49 29.39
CA ILE A 162 7.77 2.51 28.14
C ILE A 162 7.94 1.16 27.44
N SER A 163 6.82 0.52 27.11
CA SER A 163 6.75 -0.64 26.22
C SER A 163 5.51 -0.52 25.33
N ILE A 164 5.52 -1.18 24.16
CA ILE A 164 4.38 -1.15 23.23
C ILE A 164 4.12 -2.57 22.74
N SER A 165 2.86 -3.01 22.78
CA SER A 165 2.45 -4.30 22.24
C SER A 165 2.33 -4.27 20.71
N ASP A 166 2.30 -5.46 20.08
CA ASP A 166 2.01 -5.62 18.64
C ASP A 166 0.60 -5.13 18.24
N SER A 167 -0.30 -4.93 19.21
CA SER A 167 -1.62 -4.35 19.00
C SER A 167 -1.64 -2.82 19.10
N GLY A 168 -0.49 -2.17 19.33
CA GLY A 168 -0.38 -0.72 19.47
C GLY A 168 -0.80 -0.18 20.83
N VAL A 169 -0.81 -1.01 21.88
CA VAL A 169 -1.08 -0.56 23.25
C VAL A 169 0.25 -0.28 23.94
N MET A 170 0.46 0.99 24.27
CA MET A 170 1.63 1.45 25.01
C MET A 170 1.37 1.34 26.52
N THR A 171 2.34 0.83 27.27
CA THR A 171 2.39 0.85 28.73
C THR A 171 3.53 1.76 29.18
N TYR A 172 3.31 2.58 30.21
CA TYR A 172 4.28 3.54 30.72
C TYR A 172 4.01 3.93 32.18
N ASP A 173 5.01 4.52 32.82
CA ASP A 173 4.88 5.18 34.11
C ASP A 173 5.01 6.71 33.95
N VAL A 174 4.36 7.44 34.85
CA VAL A 174 4.52 8.88 35.07
C VAL A 174 5.27 9.08 36.37
N LYS A 175 6.43 9.72 36.31
CA LYS A 175 7.32 9.97 37.45
C LYS A 175 7.19 11.37 38.06
N ALA A 176 6.72 12.32 37.26
CA ALA A 176 6.54 13.71 37.66
C ALA A 176 5.57 14.41 36.70
N ALA A 177 5.09 15.58 37.11
CA ALA A 177 4.34 16.46 36.24
C ALA A 177 5.20 16.96 35.07
N ALA A 178 4.62 16.93 33.87
CA ALA A 178 5.21 17.51 32.68
C ALA A 178 5.36 19.04 32.83
N THR A 179 6.40 19.57 32.20
CA THR A 179 6.66 21.00 32.04
C THR A 179 6.37 21.43 30.61
N ASP A 180 6.49 22.73 30.32
CA ASP A 180 6.31 23.28 28.97
C ASP A 180 7.33 22.75 27.93
N CYS A 181 8.38 22.05 28.37
CA CYS A 181 9.40 21.43 27.52
C CYS A 181 9.33 19.89 27.51
N SER A 182 8.27 19.30 28.06
CA SER A 182 8.12 17.85 28.12
C SER A 182 7.38 17.33 26.89
N PHE A 183 8.04 16.49 26.09
CA PHE A 183 7.50 15.93 24.86
C PHE A 183 7.58 14.41 24.83
N ILE A 184 6.76 13.82 23.95
CA ILE A 184 6.87 12.43 23.53
C ILE A 184 6.61 12.36 22.02
N ASN A 185 7.52 11.74 21.29
CA ASN A 185 7.44 11.59 19.85
C ASN A 185 7.17 10.13 19.51
N ILE A 186 6.07 9.89 18.82
CA ILE A 186 5.62 8.55 18.45
C ILE A 186 5.49 8.46 16.93
N VAL A 187 6.08 7.41 16.35
CA VAL A 187 6.10 7.14 14.91
C VAL A 187 5.49 5.77 14.65
N PHE A 188 4.59 5.70 13.67
CA PHE A 188 4.02 4.45 13.18
C PHE A 188 4.70 4.10 11.86
N VAL A 189 5.06 2.83 11.65
CA VAL A 189 5.69 2.33 10.43
C VAL A 189 4.82 1.24 9.81
N VAL A 190 4.50 1.35 8.54
CA VAL A 190 3.74 0.39 7.74
C VAL A 190 4.59 -0.86 7.50
N LYS A 191 4.00 -2.04 7.73
CA LYS A 191 4.66 -3.33 7.45
C LYS A 191 4.87 -3.57 5.95
#